data_AF-X5Q0R2-F1
#
_entry.id   AF-X5Q0R2-F1
#
_cell.length_a   1.000
_cell.length_b   1.000
_cell.length_c   1.000
_cell.angle_alpha   90.00
_cell.angle_beta   90.00
_cell.angle_gamma   90.00
#
_symmetry.space_group_name_H-M   'P 1'
#
loop_
_entity.id
_entity.type
_entity.pdbx_description
1 polymer ?
#
loop_
_entity_poly.entity_id
_entity_poly.type
_entity_poly.pdbx_seq_one_letter_code
_entity_poly.pdbx_strand_id
1 'polypeptide(L)'
;MADDTDSPELDTEAAEQWQLINTPLGEKWSGRTRYAAAMFFYKRGEMNAETLEVYRICARLDSTDPLPIIRDRGIGQDWLKRMGFE
;
A
#
# COMPACT_ATOMS: atom_id res chain seq x y z
N MET A 1 5.75 -31.32 6.80
CA MET A 1 6.41 -30.06 6.41
C MET A 1 5.68 -28.99 7.19
N ALA A 2 6.33 -28.46 8.23
CA ALA A 2 5.70 -27.47 9.10
C ALA A 2 5.70 -26.11 8.39
N ASP A 3 4.60 -25.41 8.56
CA ASP A 3 4.24 -24.13 7.97
C ASP A 3 5.16 -23.02 8.52
N ASP A 4 6.08 -22.51 7.70
CA ASP A 4 7.02 -21.42 8.03
C ASP A 4 6.39 -20.01 7.88
N THR A 5 5.06 -19.89 7.97
CA THR A 5 4.37 -18.62 7.65
C THR A 5 4.08 -17.73 8.86
N ASP A 6 4.34 -18.21 10.08
CA ASP A 6 4.09 -17.48 11.34
C ASP A 6 5.42 -17.05 11.99
N SER A 7 6.24 -16.29 11.25
CA SER A 7 7.46 -15.69 11.80
C SER A 7 7.14 -14.30 12.36
N PRO A 8 7.38 -14.01 13.65
CA PRO A 8 7.05 -12.72 14.27
C PRO A 8 7.76 -11.51 13.61
N GLU A 9 8.83 -11.77 12.86
CA GLU A 9 9.54 -10.75 12.07
C GLU A 9 8.72 -10.26 10.86
N LEU A 10 7.92 -11.14 10.23
CA LEU A 10 7.05 -10.77 9.10
C LEU A 10 5.89 -9.86 9.52
N ASP A 11 5.37 -10.07 10.72
CA ASP A 11 4.35 -9.19 11.31
C ASP A 11 4.91 -7.84 11.71
N THR A 12 6.17 -7.81 12.18
CA THR A 12 6.87 -6.56 12.49
C THR A 12 7.10 -5.74 11.22
N GLU A 13 7.63 -6.35 10.16
CA GLU A 13 7.80 -5.66 8.87
C GLU A 13 6.45 -5.19 8.32
N ALA A 14 5.40 -6.02 8.38
CA ALA A 14 4.07 -5.62 7.91
C ALA A 14 3.52 -4.39 8.66
N ALA A 15 3.75 -4.30 9.97
CA ALA A 15 3.37 -3.13 10.76
C ALA A 15 4.14 -1.86 10.34
N GLU A 16 5.45 -1.98 10.10
CA GLU A 16 6.27 -0.87 9.60
C GLU A 16 5.80 -0.41 8.20
N GLN A 17 5.59 -1.35 7.28
CA GLN A 17 5.09 -1.04 5.94
C GLN A 17 3.69 -0.44 5.99
N TRP A 18 2.87 -0.83 6.96
CA TRP A 18 1.56 -0.21 7.20
C TRP A 18 1.68 1.26 7.63
N GLN A 19 2.68 1.61 8.45
CA GLN A 19 2.95 3.01 8.76
C GLN A 19 3.43 3.78 7.52
N LEU A 20 4.34 3.20 6.74
CA LEU A 20 4.92 3.83 5.56
C LEU A 20 3.88 4.07 4.46
N ILE A 21 2.92 3.16 4.25
CA ILE A 21 1.85 3.36 3.25
C ILE A 21 0.88 4.48 3.63
N ASN A 22 0.81 4.83 4.92
CA ASN A 22 0.02 5.92 5.47
C ASN A 22 0.82 7.22 5.66
N THR A 23 2.05 7.31 5.11
CA THR A 23 2.86 8.54 5.18
C THR A 23 2.06 9.75 4.68
N PRO A 24 2.01 10.87 5.44
CA PRO A 24 1.24 12.06 5.08
C PRO A 24 1.53 12.61 3.68
N LEU A 25 0.50 13.22 3.07
CA LEU A 25 0.64 13.87 1.77
C LEU A 25 1.48 15.16 1.89
N GLY A 26 2.25 15.46 0.84
CA GLY A 26 3.02 16.69 0.73
C GLY A 26 4.36 16.70 1.47
N GLU A 27 4.66 15.67 2.26
CA GLU A 27 6.02 15.44 2.76
C GLU A 27 6.95 15.08 1.60
N LYS A 28 8.18 15.60 1.63
CA LYS A 28 9.17 15.36 0.58
C LYS A 28 9.45 13.87 0.46
N TRP A 29 9.27 13.32 -0.73
CA TRP A 29 9.40 11.89 -1.07
C TRP A 29 8.32 10.97 -0.52
N SER A 30 7.26 11.50 0.10
CA SER A 30 6.18 10.68 0.66
C SER A 30 5.47 9.82 -0.38
N GLY A 31 5.36 10.26 -1.63
CA GLY A 31 4.81 9.45 -2.72
C GLY A 31 5.64 8.18 -2.94
N ARG A 32 6.98 8.31 -2.92
CA ARG A 32 7.90 7.16 -3.08
C ARG A 32 7.84 6.23 -1.88
N THR A 33 7.74 6.78 -0.68
CA THR A 33 7.58 6.00 0.55
C THR A 33 6.31 5.15 0.50
N ARG A 34 5.17 5.75 0.14
CA ARG A 34 3.90 5.03 -0.01
C ARG A 34 3.99 3.94 -1.09
N TYR A 35 4.65 4.22 -2.22
CA TYR A 35 4.84 3.23 -3.28
C TYR A 35 5.76 2.06 -2.86
N ALA A 36 6.85 2.34 -2.15
CA ALA A 36 7.72 1.28 -1.63
C ALA A 36 6.97 0.35 -0.68
N ALA A 37 6.13 0.91 0.20
CA ALA A 37 5.25 0.12 1.06
C ALA A 37 4.18 -0.64 0.28
N ALA A 38 3.60 -0.04 -0.76
CA ALA A 38 2.62 -0.71 -1.62
C ALA A 38 3.21 -1.93 -2.33
N MET A 39 4.49 -1.86 -2.74
CA MET A 39 5.22 -3.00 -3.30
C MET A 39 5.32 -4.19 -2.33
N PHE A 40 5.46 -3.95 -1.02
CA PHE A 40 5.47 -5.00 -0.01
C PHE A 40 4.13 -5.74 0.03
N PHE A 41 3.02 -5.01 0.15
CA PHE A 41 1.68 -5.60 0.18
C PHE A 41 1.32 -6.31 -1.13
N TYR A 42 1.77 -5.79 -2.27
CA TYR A 42 1.61 -6.45 -3.57
C TYR A 42 2.34 -7.80 -3.61
N LYS A 43 3.60 -7.85 -3.16
CA LYS A 43 4.38 -9.10 -3.13
C LYS A 43 3.77 -10.17 -2.23
N ARG A 44 3.02 -9.77 -1.21
CA ARG A 44 2.27 -10.65 -0.29
C ARG A 44 0.90 -11.08 -0.82
N GLY A 45 0.48 -10.56 -1.98
CA GLY A 45 -0.85 -10.82 -2.55
C GLY A 45 -1.99 -10.07 -1.85
N GLU A 46 -1.66 -9.16 -0.92
CA GLU A 46 -2.62 -8.36 -0.16
C GLU A 46 -3.09 -7.11 -0.91
N MET A 47 -2.43 -6.79 -2.04
CA MET A 47 -2.76 -5.70 -2.94
C MET A 47 -2.68 -6.20 -4.39
N ASN A 48 -3.62 -5.83 -5.24
CA ASN A 48 -3.61 -6.22 -6.65
C ASN A 48 -2.71 -5.28 -7.51
N ALA A 49 -2.35 -5.75 -8.72
CA ALA A 49 -1.45 -5.01 -9.60
C ALA A 49 -2.01 -3.65 -10.04
N GLU A 50 -3.33 -3.55 -10.23
CA GLU A 50 -3.99 -2.30 -10.64
C GLU A 50 -3.90 -1.23 -9.54
N THR A 51 -4.06 -1.63 -8.28
CA THR A 51 -3.92 -0.76 -7.11
C THR A 51 -2.48 -0.29 -7.00
N LEU A 52 -1.51 -1.20 -7.13
CA LEU A 52 -0.09 -0.87 -7.10
C LEU A 52 0.29 0.14 -8.19
N GLU A 53 -0.28 0.02 -9.39
CA GLU A 53 -0.02 0.95 -10.49
C GLU A 53 -0.45 2.38 -10.14
N VAL A 54 -1.56 2.56 -9.40
CA VAL A 54 -1.97 3.88 -8.91
C VAL A 54 -0.94 4.45 -7.94
N TYR A 55 -0.45 3.64 -6.99
CA TYR A 55 0.65 4.06 -6.10
C TYR A 55 1.92 4.42 -6.89
N ARG A 56 2.26 3.67 -7.94
CA ARG A 56 3.42 3.93 -8.81
C ARG A 56 3.31 5.28 -9.52
N ILE A 57 2.12 5.61 -10.02
CA ILE A 57 1.85 6.92 -10.65
C ILE A 57 1.98 8.04 -9.61
N CYS A 58 1.40 7.86 -8.42
CA CYS A 58 1.47 8.84 -7.33
C CYS A 58 2.87 8.96 -6.71
N ALA A 59 3.80 8.04 -6.99
CA ALA A 59 5.16 8.04 -6.43
C ALA A 59 5.98 9.30 -6.79
N ARG A 60 5.61 10.01 -7.85
CA ARG A 60 6.24 11.28 -8.25
C ARG A 60 5.49 12.51 -7.77
N LEU A 61 4.33 12.33 -7.14
CA LEU A 61 3.39 13.38 -6.76
C LEU A 61 3.12 13.28 -5.25
N ASP A 62 4.01 13.84 -4.45
CA ASP A 62 3.97 13.71 -2.98
C ASP A 62 2.63 14.16 -2.37
N SER A 63 1.95 15.13 -2.99
CA SER A 63 0.65 15.66 -2.56
C SER A 63 -0.57 14.92 -3.11
N THR A 64 -0.40 13.88 -3.93
CA THR A 64 -1.52 13.14 -4.53
C THR A 64 -1.87 11.91 -3.68
N ASP A 65 -3.16 11.80 -3.37
CA ASP A 65 -3.75 10.65 -2.69
C ASP A 65 -4.11 9.56 -3.72
N PRO A 66 -3.55 8.34 -3.61
CA PRO A 66 -3.92 7.22 -4.47
C PRO A 66 -5.34 6.67 -4.20
N LEU A 67 -5.90 6.80 -2.99
CA LEU A 67 -7.14 6.13 -2.60
C LEU A 67 -8.39 6.62 -3.36
N PRO A 68 -8.59 7.94 -3.57
CA PRO A 68 -9.67 8.43 -4.43
C PRO A 68 -9.54 7.90 -5.86
N ILE A 69 -8.32 7.81 -6.41
CA ILE A 69 -8.10 7.33 -7.78
C ILE A 69 -8.42 5.83 -7.89
N ILE A 70 -8.05 5.03 -6.89
CA ILE A 70 -8.38 3.60 -6.79
C ILE A 70 -9.91 3.42 -6.75
N ARG A 71 -10.58 4.17 -5.87
CA ARG A 71 -12.04 4.17 -5.73
C ARG A 71 -12.75 4.55 -7.03
N ASP A 72 -12.35 5.66 -7.65
CA ASP A 72 -13.00 6.18 -8.85
C ASP A 72 -12.81 5.25 -10.06
N ARG A 73 -11.72 4.46 -10.08
CA ARG A 73 -11.48 3.41 -11.09
C ARG A 73 -12.21 2.10 -10.80
N GLY A 74 -12.80 1.93 -9.62
CA GLY A 74 -13.51 0.71 -9.22
C GLY A 74 -12.59 -0.50 -8.99
N ILE A 75 -11.28 -0.29 -8.85
CA ILE A 75 -10.28 -1.35 -8.65
C ILE A 75 -9.92 -1.48 -7.16
N GLY A 76 -9.27 -2.58 -6.77
CA GLY A 76 -8.67 -2.68 -5.43
C GLY A 76 -9.66 -2.62 -4.27
N GLN A 77 -10.88 -3.13 -4.45
CA GLN A 77 -11.95 -3.02 -3.45
C GLN A 77 -11.55 -3.59 -2.08
N ASP A 78 -10.83 -4.71 -2.04
CA ASP A 78 -10.35 -5.29 -0.78
C ASP A 78 -9.28 -4.42 -0.11
N TRP A 79 -8.46 -3.74 -0.92
CA TRP A 79 -7.49 -2.77 -0.41
C TRP A 79 -8.19 -1.54 0.18
N LEU A 80 -9.21 -1.00 -0.50
CA LEU A 80 -10.02 0.11 0.01
C LEU A 80 -10.71 -0.25 1.35
N LYS A 81 -11.31 -1.44 1.45
CA LYS A 81 -11.88 -1.95 2.69
C LYS A 81 -10.86 -2.01 3.82
N ARG A 82 -9.65 -2.50 3.53
CA ARG A 82 -8.56 -2.55 4.51
C ARG A 82 -8.14 -1.15 4.97
N MET A 83 -8.18 -0.17 4.07
CA MET A 83 -7.90 1.24 4.38
C MET A 83 -9.07 1.94 5.11
N GLY A 84 -10.17 1.23 5.37
CA GLY A 84 -11.33 1.75 6.11
C GLY A 84 -12.41 2.42 5.26
N PHE A 85 -12.42 2.17 3.94
CA PHE A 85 -13.44 2.70 3.03
C PHE A 85 -14.52 1.63 2.78
N GLU A 86 -15.80 2.03 2.80
CA GLU A 86 -16.98 1.18 2.51
C GLU A 86 -17.33 1.17 1.01
#